data_AF-A0A7J9RIZ2-F1
#
_entry.id   AF-A0A7J9RIZ2-F1
#
_cell.length_a   1.000
_cell.length_b   1.000
_cell.length_c   1.000
_cell.angle_alpha   90.00
_cell.angle_beta   90.00
_cell.angle_gamma   90.00
#
_symmetry.space_group_name_H-M   'P 1'
#
loop_
_entity.id
_entity.type
_entity.pdbx_description
1 polymer ?
#
loop_
_entity_poly.entity_id
_entity_poly.type
_entity_poly.pdbx_seq_one_letter_code
_entity_poly.pdbx_strand_id
1 'polypeptide(L)'
;MRGVNLLRLLVLFGLISLIAGIATMDVDDEEAVSEETPPEPGADAFEEKDAAESNDAPAEADFAPEQTPLQDEDEPDRGPLLVLIGSGVLSSVFIGSFFFESLRVLFIVAFLTPLVAKKKHDNERTRGRILGFIEANAGIHFSALRDGLGLANGATAYHLQILEKEHSILSWRDGKLRRYAVSTIDMSDINAIKSPLVGTRLAILQVLSQSGALGLSGTEIRMQLEISRQLLSHHLRALNNNGFIEKTSSSRKATWRISLDGVQALQVVV
;
A
#
# COMPACT_ATOMS: atom_id res chain seq x y z
N MET A 1 7.93 -0.53 -7.53
CA MET A 1 9.27 0.01 -7.84
C MET A 1 9.38 1.53 -7.70
N ARG A 2 8.41 2.35 -8.18
CA ARG A 2 8.51 3.84 -8.16
C ARG A 2 8.89 4.50 -6.82
N GLY A 3 8.39 4.03 -5.67
CA GLY A 3 8.66 4.66 -4.36
C GLY A 3 10.14 4.61 -3.90
N VAL A 4 10.89 3.58 -4.27
CA VAL A 4 12.32 3.46 -3.90
C VAL A 4 13.16 4.47 -4.69
N ASN A 5 12.78 4.74 -5.94
CA ASN A 5 13.46 5.72 -6.78
C ASN A 5 13.18 7.16 -6.30
N LEU A 6 11.96 7.44 -5.82
CA LEU A 6 11.62 8.72 -5.20
C LEU A 6 12.44 8.95 -3.92
N LEU A 7 12.55 7.93 -3.05
CA LEU A 7 13.37 8.01 -1.84
C LEU A 7 14.86 8.26 -2.17
N ARG A 8 15.40 7.58 -3.19
CA ARG A 8 16.78 7.81 -3.66
C ARG A 8 17.01 9.23 -4.19
N LEU A 9 16.04 9.79 -4.92
CA LEU A 9 16.11 11.18 -5.41
C LEU A 9 16.11 12.19 -4.26
N LEU A 10 15.26 11.99 -3.24
CA LEU A 10 15.22 12.88 -2.07
C LEU A 10 16.51 12.84 -1.25
N VAL A 11 17.10 11.65 -1.07
CA VAL A 11 18.42 11.51 -0.41
C VAL A 11 19.53 12.17 -1.23
N LEU A 12 19.54 12.00 -2.56
CA LEU A 12 20.51 12.67 -3.45
C LEU A 12 20.39 14.20 -3.36
N PHE A 13 19.17 14.72 -3.36
CA PHE A 13 18.91 16.17 -3.26
C PHE A 13 19.36 16.74 -1.92
N GLY A 14 19.12 16.01 -0.81
CA GLY A 14 19.66 16.38 0.51
C GLY A 14 21.19 16.39 0.56
N LEU A 15 21.84 15.42 -0.09
CA LEU A 15 23.31 15.36 -0.18
C LEU A 15 23.88 16.52 -1.00
N ILE A 16 23.26 16.87 -2.13
CA ILE A 16 23.64 18.03 -2.95
C ILE A 16 23.47 19.34 -2.17
N SER A 17 22.36 19.48 -1.45
CA SER A 17 22.10 20.64 -0.58
C SER A 17 23.14 20.78 0.54
N LEU A 18 23.56 19.66 1.14
CA LEU A 18 24.61 19.64 2.17
C LEU A 18 25.98 20.04 1.60
N ILE A 19 26.35 19.51 0.44
CA ILE A 19 27.63 19.84 -0.22
C ILE A 19 27.64 21.32 -0.66
N ALA A 20 26.53 21.81 -1.21
CA ALA A 20 26.40 23.22 -1.59
C ALA A 20 26.52 24.16 -0.38
N GLY A 21 25.88 23.81 0.75
CA GLY A 21 25.98 24.58 1.99
C GLY A 21 27.40 24.63 2.56
N ILE A 22 28.14 23.51 2.50
CA ILE A 22 29.54 23.47 2.93
C ILE A 22 30.41 24.33 2.00
N ALA A 23 30.23 24.25 0.68
CA ALA A 23 30.98 25.03 -0.29
C ALA A 23 30.75 26.56 -0.17
N THR A 24 29.59 27.00 0.34
CA THR A 24 29.32 28.41 0.64
C THR A 24 29.85 28.90 1.98
N MET A 25 30.31 28.00 2.88
CA MET A 25 30.89 28.38 4.17
C MET A 25 32.42 28.47 4.15
N ASP A 26 33.05 28.18 3.01
CA ASP A 26 34.51 28.12 2.81
C ASP A 26 35.03 29.33 2.00
N VAL A 27 34.21 30.39 1.84
CA VAL A 27 34.45 31.51 0.90
C VAL A 27 34.51 32.90 1.59
N ASP A 28 34.03 33.05 2.82
CA ASP A 28 33.89 34.36 3.48
C ASP A 28 35.09 34.74 4.40
N ASP A 29 36.22 34.02 4.32
CA ASP A 29 37.38 34.19 5.24
C ASP A 29 38.67 34.78 4.58
N GLU A 30 38.60 35.29 3.34
CA GLU A 30 39.63 36.20 2.80
C GLU A 30 38.99 37.31 1.92
N GLU A 31 39.09 38.56 2.37
CA GLU A 31 39.85 39.61 1.67
C GLU A 31 39.85 40.91 2.50
N ALA A 32 41.04 41.40 2.82
CA ALA A 32 41.26 42.70 3.43
C ALA A 32 41.80 43.67 2.39
N VAL A 33 41.25 44.89 2.37
CA VAL A 33 41.92 46.14 1.95
C VAL A 33 42.61 46.13 0.57
N SER A 34 41.97 46.76 -0.42
CA SER A 34 42.70 47.62 -1.37
C SER A 34 41.84 48.75 -1.92
N GLU A 35 42.42 49.95 -1.80
CA GLU A 35 42.21 51.16 -2.60
C GLU A 35 41.79 50.93 -4.07
N GLU A 36 40.87 51.76 -4.57
CA GLU A 36 41.16 52.65 -5.71
C GLU A 36 40.17 53.83 -5.82
N THR A 37 40.56 54.85 -6.58
CA THR A 37 40.14 56.27 -6.48
C THR A 37 38.93 56.64 -7.39
N PRO A 38 38.09 57.65 -7.05
CA PRO A 38 36.79 57.88 -7.72
C PRO A 38 36.82 58.92 -8.88
N PRO A 39 35.75 59.01 -9.69
CA PRO A 39 35.55 60.08 -10.67
C PRO A 39 34.63 61.20 -10.15
N GLU A 40 35.21 62.39 -9.95
CA GLU A 40 34.55 63.72 -9.93
C GLU A 40 34.49 64.25 -11.38
N PRO A 41 33.51 65.10 -11.77
CA PRO A 41 33.66 66.55 -11.50
C PRO A 41 32.35 67.35 -11.26
N GLY A 42 32.38 68.25 -10.26
CA GLY A 42 31.19 69.04 -9.85
C GLY A 42 31.38 70.46 -9.26
N ALA A 43 32.39 71.23 -9.71
CA ALA A 43 32.50 72.71 -9.59
C ALA A 43 32.75 73.41 -8.22
N ASP A 44 33.70 74.36 -8.28
CA ASP A 44 33.82 75.64 -7.56
C ASP A 44 33.92 75.71 -6.01
N ALA A 45 35.14 75.93 -5.49
CA ALA A 45 35.57 77.21 -4.87
C ALA A 45 37.06 77.17 -4.41
N PHE A 46 37.72 78.34 -4.32
CA PHE A 46 39.17 78.52 -4.12
C PHE A 46 39.58 78.93 -2.69
N GLU A 47 40.92 78.92 -2.46
CA GLU A 47 41.78 79.54 -1.42
C GLU A 47 42.47 78.48 -0.51
N GLU A 48 43.78 78.16 -0.66
CA GLU A 48 44.99 78.95 -0.25
C GLU A 48 44.78 79.66 1.12
N LYS A 49 45.61 79.59 2.18
CA LYS A 49 47.00 79.12 2.42
C LYS A 49 47.27 79.12 3.95
N ASP A 50 48.41 78.75 4.54
CA ASP A 50 49.75 78.37 4.03
C ASP A 50 50.47 77.35 4.96
N ALA A 51 51.74 77.08 4.66
CA ALA A 51 52.73 76.25 5.35
C ALA A 51 53.30 76.79 6.70
N ALA A 52 53.70 75.83 7.57
CA ALA A 52 54.96 75.76 8.37
C ALA A 52 55.32 76.91 9.37
N GLU A 53 56.20 76.78 10.38
CA GLU A 53 57.20 75.75 10.76
C GLU A 53 57.62 75.89 12.25
N SER A 54 58.26 74.85 12.81
CA SER A 54 59.30 74.88 13.88
C SER A 54 58.98 75.04 15.39
N ASN A 55 59.41 74.01 16.13
CA ASN A 55 60.31 73.96 17.30
C ASN A 55 59.98 74.47 18.73
N ASP A 56 60.03 73.50 19.65
CA ASP A 56 60.82 73.44 20.90
C ASP A 56 60.49 74.26 22.18
N ALA A 57 59.82 73.55 23.10
CA ALA A 57 60.32 73.25 24.46
C ALA A 57 60.24 74.35 25.57
N PRO A 58 60.40 74.04 26.88
CA PRO A 58 59.24 74.05 27.79
C PRO A 58 59.47 74.69 29.19
N ALA A 59 58.45 74.56 30.07
CA ALA A 59 58.43 74.87 31.52
C ALA A 59 58.28 76.38 31.87
N GLU A 60 57.78 76.81 33.05
CA GLU A 60 57.52 76.15 34.35
C GLU A 60 56.10 76.45 34.92
N ALA A 61 55.77 75.88 36.09
CA ALA A 61 54.47 76.01 36.79
C ALA A 61 54.39 77.22 37.74
N ASP A 62 53.18 77.59 38.22
CA ASP A 62 52.77 77.43 39.66
C ASP A 62 51.29 77.90 39.95
N PHE A 63 50.73 77.43 41.07
CA PHE A 63 49.50 77.80 41.81
C PHE A 63 48.07 77.34 41.37
N ALA A 64 47.22 77.11 42.38
CA ALA A 64 46.01 76.25 42.44
C ALA A 64 44.79 77.02 43.06
N PRO A 65 43.62 76.43 43.50
CA PRO A 65 43.22 75.02 43.68
C PRO A 65 41.76 74.61 43.30
N GLU A 66 41.39 73.35 43.62
CA GLU A 66 40.05 72.70 43.60
C GLU A 66 39.41 72.46 42.21
N GLN A 67 38.89 71.28 41.82
CA GLN A 67 38.32 70.12 42.55
C GLN A 67 38.62 68.76 41.83
N THR A 68 38.44 67.63 42.54
CA THR A 68 38.24 66.27 42.00
C THR A 68 36.96 65.67 42.60
N PRO A 69 36.30 64.62 42.04
CA PRO A 69 36.67 63.75 40.92
C PRO A 69 35.62 63.72 39.77
N LEU A 70 35.77 62.95 38.70
CA LEU A 70 35.31 61.54 38.58
C LEU A 70 35.97 60.85 37.36
N GLN A 71 36.05 59.52 37.42
CA GLN A 71 36.51 58.67 36.32
C GLN A 71 35.37 58.43 35.34
N ASP A 72 35.61 58.70 34.06
CA ASP A 72 34.81 58.12 32.98
C ASP A 72 35.48 56.78 32.58
N GLU A 73 34.77 55.68 32.82
CA GLU A 73 35.14 54.37 32.28
C GLU A 73 34.58 54.27 30.86
N ASP A 74 35.42 53.92 29.88
CA ASP A 74 34.98 53.69 28.49
C ASP A 74 33.94 52.55 28.44
N GLU A 75 32.65 52.90 28.25
CA GLU A 75 31.60 51.88 28.12
C GLU A 75 31.71 51.18 26.76
N PRO A 76 31.90 49.84 26.71
CA PRO A 76 32.04 49.13 25.45
C PRO A 76 30.71 49.15 24.69
N ASP A 77 30.73 49.54 23.41
CA ASP A 77 29.55 49.58 22.55
C ASP A 77 28.92 48.19 22.41
N ARG A 78 27.79 48.01 23.13
CA ARG A 78 27.07 46.73 23.21
C ARG A 78 26.18 46.47 21.98
N GLY A 79 26.04 47.43 21.07
CA GLY A 79 25.20 47.34 19.87
C GLY A 79 25.47 46.10 19.00
N PRO A 80 26.67 45.95 18.41
CA PRO A 80 26.98 44.81 17.54
C PRO A 80 26.89 43.45 18.26
N LEU A 81 27.29 43.39 19.54
CA LEU A 81 27.21 42.17 20.34
C LEU A 81 25.76 41.71 20.55
N LEU A 82 24.83 42.64 20.83
CA LEU A 82 23.41 42.33 21.01
C LEU A 82 22.74 41.86 19.70
N VAL A 83 23.15 42.41 18.55
CA VAL A 83 22.66 41.97 17.24
C VAL A 83 23.13 40.55 16.90
N LEU A 84 24.39 40.22 17.20
CA LEU A 84 24.94 38.87 17.01
C LEU A 84 24.22 37.83 17.89
N ILE A 85 23.99 38.15 19.16
CA ILE A 85 23.27 37.27 20.09
C ILE A 85 21.80 37.10 19.65
N GLY A 86 21.11 38.19 19.28
CA GLY A 86 19.71 38.14 18.85
C GLY A 86 19.48 37.34 17.56
N SER A 87 20.36 37.49 16.56
CA SER A 87 20.29 36.77 15.29
C SER A 87 20.60 35.27 15.45
N GLY A 88 21.54 34.91 16.33
CA GLY A 88 21.82 33.51 16.70
C GLY A 88 20.62 32.83 17.36
N VAL A 89 19.98 33.48 18.33
CA VAL A 89 18.78 32.96 19.00
C VAL A 89 17.64 32.71 18.01
N LEU A 90 17.31 33.69 17.16
CA LEU A 90 16.26 33.53 16.14
C LEU A 90 16.56 32.39 15.17
N SER A 91 17.79 32.33 14.65
CA SER A 91 18.23 31.26 13.73
C SER A 91 18.14 29.87 14.37
N SER A 92 18.50 29.75 15.66
CA SER A 92 18.41 28.48 16.40
C SER A 92 16.96 27.97 16.55
N VAL A 93 15.98 28.86 16.68
CA VAL A 93 14.55 28.50 16.77
C VAL A 93 14.06 27.95 15.42
N PHE A 94 14.45 28.56 14.31
CA PHE A 94 14.14 28.05 12.97
C PHE A 94 14.79 26.68 12.73
N ILE A 95 16.11 26.54 12.96
CA ILE A 95 16.83 25.27 12.81
C ILE A 95 16.24 24.17 13.70
N GLY A 96 15.93 24.48 14.97
CA GLY A 96 15.34 23.54 15.91
C GLY A 96 13.94 23.08 15.48
N SER A 97 13.13 23.99 14.95
CA SER A 97 11.80 23.69 14.40
C SER A 97 11.87 22.74 13.20
N PHE A 98 12.75 23.03 12.23
CA PHE A 98 12.97 22.15 11.07
C PHE A 98 13.50 20.77 11.47
N PHE A 99 14.44 20.71 12.42
CA PHE A 99 14.97 19.45 12.94
C PHE A 99 13.89 18.62 13.64
N PHE A 100 13.08 19.26 14.50
CA PHE A 100 12.01 18.58 15.24
C PHE A 100 10.91 18.03 14.32
N GLU A 101 10.44 18.81 13.35
CA GLU A 101 9.44 18.34 12.38
C GLU A 101 10.01 17.24 11.46
N SER A 102 11.29 17.33 11.10
CA SER A 102 12.00 16.26 10.37
C SER A 102 12.07 14.95 11.19
N LEU A 103 12.40 15.04 12.48
CA LEU A 103 12.36 13.90 13.41
C LEU A 103 10.95 13.31 13.52
N ARG A 104 9.94 14.18 13.66
CA ARG A 104 8.53 13.77 13.76
C ARG A 104 8.06 13.02 12.52
N VAL A 105 8.36 13.53 11.33
CA VAL A 105 8.05 12.86 10.06
C VAL A 105 8.82 11.54 9.95
N LEU A 106 10.09 11.51 10.34
CA LEU A 106 10.90 10.28 10.37
C LEU A 106 10.29 9.21 11.29
N PHE A 107 9.83 9.58 12.50
CA PHE A 107 9.13 8.66 13.40
C PHE A 107 7.80 8.17 12.79
N ILE A 108 6.97 9.07 12.24
CA ILE A 108 5.72 8.68 11.59
C ILE A 108 5.99 7.67 10.46
N VAL A 109 6.97 7.93 9.59
CA VAL A 109 7.34 7.04 8.49
C VAL A 109 7.89 5.71 9.01
N ALA A 110 8.80 5.72 9.99
CA ALA A 110 9.40 4.52 10.58
C ALA A 110 8.36 3.59 11.22
N PHE A 111 7.33 4.14 11.88
CA PHE A 111 6.28 3.35 12.52
C PHE A 111 5.12 2.97 11.58
N LEU A 112 4.65 3.85 10.69
CA LEU A 112 3.52 3.53 9.79
C LEU A 112 3.92 2.61 8.63
N THR A 113 5.12 2.77 8.08
CA THR A 113 5.58 1.98 6.91
C THR A 113 5.50 0.46 7.13
N PRO A 114 6.04 -0.14 8.21
CA PRO A 114 5.95 -1.58 8.43
C PRO A 114 4.50 -2.06 8.63
N LEU A 115 3.64 -1.27 9.27
CA LEU A 115 2.22 -1.61 9.46
C LEU A 115 1.45 -1.67 8.13
N VAL A 116 1.63 -0.65 7.28
CA VAL A 116 0.99 -0.59 5.96
C VAL A 116 1.53 -1.69 5.03
N ALA A 117 2.85 -1.92 5.06
CA ALA A 117 3.48 -2.99 4.30
C ALA A 117 2.93 -4.37 4.72
N LYS A 118 2.92 -4.68 6.02
CA LYS A 118 2.39 -5.95 6.55
C LYS A 118 0.95 -6.21 6.10
N LYS A 119 0.05 -5.23 6.28
CA LYS A 119 -1.36 -5.34 5.84
C LYS A 119 -1.49 -5.62 4.34
N LYS A 120 -0.61 -5.03 3.51
CA LYS A 120 -0.58 -5.31 2.06
C LYS A 120 -0.16 -6.75 1.77
N HIS A 121 0.88 -7.26 2.44
CA HIS A 121 1.33 -8.64 2.29
C HIS A 121 0.29 -9.67 2.79
N ASP A 122 -0.38 -9.40 3.92
CA ASP A 122 -1.44 -10.25 4.46
C ASP A 122 -2.66 -10.32 3.51
N ASN A 123 -3.03 -9.18 2.91
CA ASN A 123 -4.08 -9.11 1.89
C ASN A 123 -3.71 -9.90 0.63
N GLU A 124 -2.46 -9.81 0.16
CA GLU A 124 -1.97 -10.54 -1.01
C GLU A 124 -1.96 -12.05 -0.77
N ARG A 125 -1.42 -12.48 0.39
CA ARG A 125 -1.44 -13.88 0.83
C ARG A 125 -2.86 -14.41 0.95
N THR A 126 -3.80 -13.60 1.42
CA THR A 126 -5.22 -13.98 1.53
C THR A 126 -5.89 -14.10 0.16
N ARG A 127 -5.62 -13.19 -0.79
CA ARG A 127 -6.05 -13.33 -2.18
C ARG A 127 -5.54 -14.61 -2.82
N GLY A 128 -4.24 -14.90 -2.70
CA GLY A 128 -3.64 -16.14 -3.23
C GLY A 128 -4.28 -17.41 -2.63
N ARG A 129 -4.55 -17.41 -1.31
CA ARG A 129 -5.28 -18.51 -0.64
C ARG A 129 -6.70 -18.66 -1.19
N ILE A 130 -7.43 -17.57 -1.41
CA ILE A 130 -8.79 -17.61 -1.98
C ILE A 130 -8.75 -18.15 -3.41
N LEU A 131 -7.83 -17.65 -4.25
CA LEU A 131 -7.70 -18.05 -5.65
C LEU A 131 -7.43 -19.56 -5.75
N GLY A 132 -6.41 -20.07 -5.06
CA GLY A 132 -6.09 -21.51 -5.08
C GLY A 132 -7.19 -22.40 -4.48
N PHE A 133 -7.97 -21.90 -3.52
CA PHE A 133 -9.13 -22.65 -3.00
C PHE A 133 -10.28 -22.73 -4.01
N ILE A 134 -10.51 -21.66 -4.77
CA ILE A 134 -11.50 -21.61 -5.86
C ILE A 134 -11.04 -22.47 -7.05
N GLU A 135 -9.73 -22.48 -7.35
CA GLU A 135 -9.11 -23.32 -8.37
C GLU A 135 -9.34 -24.82 -8.06
N ALA A 136 -9.08 -25.23 -6.82
CA ALA A 136 -9.34 -26.60 -6.37
C ALA A 136 -10.86 -26.93 -6.21
N ASN A 137 -11.75 -25.94 -6.18
CA ASN A 137 -13.18 -26.12 -5.91
C ASN A 137 -14.04 -25.22 -6.83
N ALA A 138 -13.94 -25.45 -8.14
CA ALA A 138 -14.71 -24.70 -9.12
C ALA A 138 -16.23 -24.76 -8.84
N GLY A 139 -16.88 -23.60 -8.82
CA GLY A 139 -18.31 -23.48 -8.50
C GLY A 139 -18.62 -23.44 -7.00
N ILE A 140 -17.63 -23.25 -6.11
CA ILE A 140 -17.88 -23.08 -4.68
C ILE A 140 -18.76 -21.84 -4.38
N HIS A 141 -19.63 -21.94 -3.37
CA HIS A 141 -20.45 -20.83 -2.91
C HIS A 141 -19.81 -20.06 -1.74
N PHE A 142 -20.19 -18.79 -1.57
CA PHE A 142 -19.60 -17.86 -0.61
C PHE A 142 -19.37 -18.45 0.79
N SER A 143 -20.41 -19.04 1.42
CA SER A 143 -20.29 -19.57 2.78
C SER A 143 -19.27 -20.72 2.89
N ALA A 144 -19.25 -21.66 1.95
CA ALA A 144 -18.30 -22.78 1.97
C ALA A 144 -16.86 -22.30 1.76
N LEU A 145 -16.65 -21.29 0.90
CA LEU A 145 -15.34 -20.66 0.72
C LEU A 145 -14.86 -19.95 2.00
N ARG A 146 -15.76 -19.17 2.62
CA ARG A 146 -15.51 -18.47 3.89
C ARG A 146 -15.13 -19.45 4.99
N ASP A 147 -15.96 -20.48 5.18
CA ASP A 147 -15.85 -21.44 6.27
C ASP A 147 -14.62 -22.35 6.07
N GLY A 148 -14.35 -22.79 4.83
CA GLY A 148 -13.17 -23.58 4.48
C GLY A 148 -11.83 -22.83 4.59
N LEU A 149 -11.83 -21.49 4.49
CA LEU A 149 -10.63 -20.66 4.65
C LEU A 149 -10.50 -20.01 6.02
N GLY A 150 -11.53 -20.09 6.88
CA GLY A 150 -11.58 -19.45 8.20
C GLY A 150 -11.64 -17.92 8.13
N LEU A 151 -12.27 -17.35 7.10
CA LEU A 151 -12.27 -15.90 6.86
C LEU A 151 -13.51 -15.20 7.42
N ALA A 152 -13.37 -13.92 7.79
CA ALA A 152 -14.51 -13.08 8.14
C ALA A 152 -15.39 -12.76 6.91
N ASN A 153 -16.69 -12.56 7.11
CA ASN A 153 -17.64 -12.22 6.02
C ASN A 153 -17.16 -11.02 5.18
N GLY A 154 -16.83 -9.90 5.84
CA GLY A 154 -16.39 -8.67 5.15
C GLY A 154 -15.06 -8.85 4.40
N ALA A 155 -14.10 -9.56 4.98
CA ALA A 155 -12.82 -9.86 4.34
C ALA A 155 -13.01 -10.75 3.09
N THR A 156 -13.84 -11.79 3.20
CA THR A 156 -14.16 -12.70 2.08
C THR A 156 -14.81 -11.93 0.93
N ALA A 157 -15.82 -11.09 1.23
CA ALA A 157 -16.50 -10.27 0.22
C ALA A 157 -15.55 -9.26 -0.44
N TYR A 158 -14.72 -8.56 0.35
CA TYR A 158 -13.73 -7.61 -0.13
C TYR A 158 -12.71 -8.25 -1.09
N HIS A 159 -12.13 -9.38 -0.71
CA HIS A 159 -11.14 -10.06 -1.54
C HIS A 159 -11.75 -10.68 -2.81
N LEU A 160 -12.96 -11.25 -2.72
CA LEU A 160 -13.70 -11.72 -3.89
C LEU A 160 -13.99 -10.58 -4.88
N GLN A 161 -14.47 -9.43 -4.40
CA GLN A 161 -14.75 -8.27 -5.24
C GLN A 161 -13.48 -7.75 -5.95
N ILE A 162 -12.33 -7.80 -5.28
CA ILE A 162 -11.05 -7.43 -5.90
C ILE A 162 -10.65 -8.46 -6.97
N LEU A 163 -10.68 -9.76 -6.67
CA LEU A 163 -10.31 -10.81 -7.61
C LEU A 163 -11.24 -10.84 -8.84
N GLU A 164 -12.52 -10.53 -8.67
CA GLU A 164 -13.51 -10.39 -9.75
C GLU A 164 -13.21 -9.14 -10.61
N LYS A 165 -12.87 -7.99 -9.98
CA LYS A 165 -12.44 -6.78 -10.70
C LYS A 165 -11.10 -6.96 -11.44
N GLU A 166 -10.19 -7.73 -10.86
CA GLU A 166 -8.90 -8.12 -11.45
C GLU A 166 -9.05 -9.25 -12.48
N HIS A 167 -10.29 -9.67 -12.80
CA HIS A 167 -10.62 -10.74 -13.75
C HIS A 167 -9.89 -12.08 -13.45
N SER A 168 -9.49 -12.31 -12.20
CA SER A 168 -8.85 -13.55 -11.75
C SER A 168 -9.87 -14.63 -11.40
N ILE A 169 -11.09 -14.23 -11.03
CA ILE A 169 -12.23 -15.12 -10.82
C ILE A 169 -13.47 -14.63 -11.57
N LEU A 170 -14.34 -15.57 -11.90
CA LEU A 170 -15.67 -15.35 -12.46
C LEU A 170 -16.73 -15.68 -11.39
N SER A 171 -17.79 -14.88 -11.31
CA SER A 171 -18.95 -15.18 -10.47
C SER A 171 -20.24 -15.29 -11.26
N TRP A 172 -21.12 -16.20 -10.85
CA TRP A 172 -22.47 -16.32 -11.42
C TRP A 172 -23.49 -16.70 -10.36
N ARG A 173 -24.76 -16.47 -10.68
CA ARG A 173 -25.89 -16.87 -9.84
C ARG A 173 -26.28 -18.32 -10.16
N ASP A 174 -26.33 -19.15 -9.13
CA ASP A 174 -26.96 -20.47 -9.14
C ASP A 174 -28.15 -20.46 -8.17
N GLY A 175 -29.35 -20.27 -8.72
CA GLY A 175 -30.60 -20.13 -7.96
C GLY A 175 -30.55 -18.98 -6.94
N LYS A 176 -30.46 -19.34 -5.65
CA LYS A 176 -30.38 -18.39 -4.52
C LYS A 176 -28.94 -18.03 -4.11
N LEU A 177 -27.94 -18.76 -4.59
CA LEU A 177 -26.54 -18.60 -4.20
C LEU A 177 -25.73 -17.96 -5.34
N ARG A 178 -24.60 -17.33 -4.99
CA ARG A 178 -23.54 -16.97 -5.94
C ARG A 178 -22.42 -17.98 -5.82
N ARG A 179 -21.91 -18.43 -6.97
CA ARG A 179 -20.77 -19.34 -7.12
C ARG A 179 -19.59 -18.63 -7.77
N TYR A 180 -18.40 -19.19 -7.57
CA TYR A 180 -17.14 -18.65 -8.06
C TYR A 180 -16.29 -19.75 -8.73
N ALA A 181 -15.56 -19.39 -9.78
CA ALA A 181 -14.52 -20.20 -10.41
C ALA A 181 -13.35 -19.30 -10.87
N VAL A 182 -12.21 -19.88 -11.23
CA VAL A 182 -11.06 -19.13 -11.79
C VAL A 182 -11.34 -18.78 -13.26
N SER A 183 -10.91 -17.60 -13.71
CA SER A 183 -11.15 -17.13 -15.08
C SER A 183 -10.33 -17.83 -16.18
N THR A 184 -9.44 -18.76 -15.80
CA THR A 184 -8.76 -19.66 -16.74
C THR A 184 -9.68 -20.74 -17.30
N ILE A 185 -10.86 -20.91 -16.71
CA ILE A 185 -11.90 -21.83 -17.15
C ILE A 185 -12.83 -21.07 -18.10
N ASP A 186 -13.02 -21.60 -19.32
CA ASP A 186 -13.84 -20.94 -20.34
C ASP A 186 -15.31 -20.83 -19.94
N MET A 187 -16.00 -19.81 -20.47
CA MET A 187 -17.41 -19.55 -20.15
C MET A 187 -18.35 -20.70 -20.60
N SER A 188 -17.91 -21.54 -21.55
CA SER A 188 -18.55 -22.81 -21.92
C SER A 188 -18.52 -23.82 -20.78
N ASP A 189 -17.37 -23.96 -20.12
CA ASP A 189 -17.12 -24.94 -19.06
C ASP A 189 -17.80 -24.53 -17.75
N ILE A 190 -18.09 -23.23 -17.59
CA ILE A 190 -19.00 -22.78 -16.53
C ILE A 190 -20.40 -23.38 -16.69
N ASN A 191 -20.84 -23.78 -17.89
CA ASN A 191 -22.08 -24.54 -18.04
C ASN A 191 -21.93 -26.00 -17.59
N ALA A 192 -20.73 -26.59 -17.68
CA ALA A 192 -20.42 -27.87 -17.04
C ALA A 192 -20.34 -27.74 -15.50
N ILE A 193 -19.79 -26.65 -14.97
CA ILE A 193 -19.76 -26.38 -13.51
C ILE A 193 -21.16 -26.04 -12.96
N LYS A 194 -21.99 -25.35 -13.75
CA LYS A 194 -23.44 -25.17 -13.48
C LYS A 194 -24.23 -26.45 -13.67
N SER A 195 -23.68 -27.45 -14.38
CA SER A 195 -24.40 -28.69 -14.65
C SER A 195 -24.83 -29.31 -13.32
N PRO A 196 -26.10 -29.70 -13.16
CA PRO A 196 -26.54 -30.36 -11.94
C PRO A 196 -25.85 -31.72 -11.71
N LEU A 197 -25.00 -32.19 -12.64
CA LEU A 197 -24.34 -33.49 -12.70
C LEU A 197 -22.88 -33.46 -12.23
N VAL A 198 -22.66 -33.09 -10.97
CA VAL A 198 -21.32 -33.13 -10.33
C VAL A 198 -21.38 -33.99 -9.06
N GLY A 199 -20.25 -34.61 -8.69
CA GLY A 199 -20.09 -35.40 -7.47
C GLY A 199 -21.03 -36.60 -7.43
N THR A 200 -21.74 -36.79 -6.31
CA THR A 200 -22.64 -37.94 -6.08
C THR A 200 -23.68 -38.15 -7.19
N ARG A 201 -24.15 -37.09 -7.86
CA ARG A 201 -25.11 -37.23 -8.97
C ARG A 201 -24.46 -37.82 -10.23
N LEU A 202 -23.22 -37.43 -10.52
CA LEU A 202 -22.43 -38.00 -11.62
C LEU A 202 -22.11 -39.48 -11.32
N ALA A 203 -21.70 -39.79 -10.09
CA ALA A 203 -21.44 -41.16 -9.66
C ALA A 203 -22.70 -42.05 -9.78
N ILE A 204 -23.89 -41.55 -9.41
CA ILE A 204 -25.17 -42.24 -9.63
C ILE A 204 -25.42 -42.48 -11.13
N LEU A 205 -25.18 -41.49 -12.00
CA LEU A 205 -25.34 -41.67 -13.45
C LEU A 205 -24.35 -42.67 -14.04
N GLN A 206 -23.08 -42.68 -13.60
CA GLN A 206 -22.07 -43.65 -14.03
C GLN A 206 -22.47 -45.07 -13.65
N VAL A 207 -22.87 -45.28 -12.39
CA VAL A 207 -23.40 -46.56 -11.89
C VAL A 207 -24.63 -47.02 -12.68
N LEU A 208 -25.57 -46.12 -12.99
CA LEU A 208 -26.75 -46.44 -13.78
C LEU A 208 -26.42 -46.71 -15.26
N SER A 209 -25.45 -46.00 -15.83
CA SER A 209 -24.96 -46.21 -17.20
C SER A 209 -24.36 -47.62 -17.35
N GLN A 210 -23.54 -48.05 -16.39
CA GLN A 210 -22.98 -49.41 -16.35
C GLN A 210 -24.06 -50.51 -16.25
N SER A 211 -25.19 -50.22 -15.60
CA SER A 211 -26.31 -51.18 -15.47
C SER A 211 -27.21 -51.29 -16.71
N GLY A 212 -27.09 -50.37 -17.67
CA GLY A 212 -27.87 -50.37 -18.91
C GLY A 212 -29.39 -50.36 -18.71
N ALA A 213 -30.10 -51.06 -19.60
CA ALA A 213 -31.57 -51.00 -19.68
C ALA A 213 -32.32 -51.68 -18.50
N LEU A 214 -31.65 -52.56 -17.74
CA LEU A 214 -32.22 -53.24 -16.57
C LEU A 214 -32.34 -52.28 -15.37
N GLY A 215 -31.40 -51.36 -15.25
CA GLY A 215 -31.31 -50.41 -14.14
C GLY A 215 -30.94 -51.07 -12.80
N LEU A 216 -30.90 -50.26 -11.75
CA LEU A 216 -30.60 -50.69 -10.38
C LEU A 216 -31.67 -50.23 -9.39
N SER A 217 -31.94 -51.03 -8.37
CA SER A 217 -32.79 -50.62 -7.25
C SER A 217 -32.10 -49.56 -6.40
N GLY A 218 -32.90 -48.73 -5.71
CA GLY A 218 -32.37 -47.78 -4.73
C GLY A 218 -31.66 -48.43 -3.53
N THR A 219 -31.73 -49.75 -3.39
CA THR A 219 -30.91 -50.52 -2.45
C THR A 219 -29.52 -50.82 -3.00
N GLU A 220 -29.40 -51.25 -4.26
CA GLU A 220 -28.12 -51.56 -4.90
C GLU A 220 -27.27 -50.30 -5.11
N ILE A 221 -27.86 -49.22 -5.63
CA ILE A 221 -27.17 -47.92 -5.81
C ILE A 221 -26.62 -47.41 -4.47
N ARG A 222 -27.37 -47.62 -3.37
CA ARG A 222 -26.94 -47.22 -2.02
C ARG A 222 -25.74 -48.04 -1.53
N MET A 223 -25.73 -49.34 -1.80
CA MET A 223 -24.62 -50.22 -1.41
C MET A 223 -23.36 -49.95 -2.24
N GLN A 224 -23.50 -49.73 -3.55
CA GLN A 224 -22.36 -49.48 -4.44
C GLN A 224 -21.69 -48.11 -4.21
N LEU A 225 -22.46 -47.09 -3.78
CA LEU A 225 -21.94 -45.74 -3.53
C LEU A 225 -21.74 -45.42 -2.04
N GLU A 226 -22.02 -46.37 -1.14
CA GLU A 226 -21.89 -46.24 0.33
C GLU A 226 -22.59 -45.00 0.96
N ILE A 227 -23.60 -44.44 0.30
CA ILE A 227 -24.33 -43.23 0.75
C ILE A 227 -25.56 -43.53 1.61
N SER A 228 -26.03 -42.53 2.35
CA SER A 228 -27.26 -42.66 3.15
C SER A 228 -28.53 -42.73 2.29
N ARG A 229 -29.58 -43.40 2.80
CA ARG A 229 -30.89 -43.50 2.13
C ARG A 229 -31.50 -42.13 1.82
N GLN A 230 -31.35 -41.17 2.72
CA GLN A 230 -31.89 -39.81 2.56
C GLN A 230 -31.14 -39.03 1.48
N LEU A 231 -29.80 -39.14 1.46
CA LEU A 231 -28.95 -38.50 0.45
C LEU A 231 -29.25 -39.06 -0.95
N LEU A 232 -29.33 -40.39 -1.08
CA LEU A 232 -29.71 -41.03 -2.34
C LEU A 232 -31.12 -40.60 -2.81
N SER A 233 -32.11 -40.59 -1.92
CA SER A 233 -33.48 -40.15 -2.24
C SER A 233 -33.52 -38.72 -2.79
N HIS A 234 -32.77 -37.81 -2.18
CA HIS A 234 -32.62 -36.43 -2.66
C HIS A 234 -31.98 -36.36 -4.05
N HIS A 235 -30.88 -37.09 -4.30
CA HIS A 235 -30.22 -37.08 -5.59
C HIS A 235 -31.04 -37.76 -6.70
N LEU A 236 -31.70 -38.89 -6.44
CA LEU A 236 -32.58 -39.55 -7.41
C LEU A 236 -33.76 -38.65 -7.80
N ARG A 237 -34.40 -37.97 -6.82
CA ARG A 237 -35.46 -36.99 -7.12
C ARG A 237 -34.93 -35.84 -7.99
N ALA A 238 -33.75 -35.32 -7.69
CA ALA A 238 -33.14 -34.27 -8.50
C ALA A 238 -32.82 -34.74 -9.93
N LEU A 239 -32.22 -35.92 -10.10
CA LEU A 239 -31.90 -36.50 -11.41
C LEU A 239 -33.16 -36.76 -12.24
N ASN A 240 -34.19 -37.36 -11.64
CA ASN A 240 -35.48 -37.63 -12.31
C ASN A 240 -36.21 -36.34 -12.71
N ASN A 241 -36.19 -35.32 -11.85
CA ASN A 241 -36.83 -34.03 -12.16
C ASN A 241 -36.14 -33.26 -13.29
N ASN A 242 -34.86 -33.53 -13.55
CA ASN A 242 -34.11 -32.97 -14.67
C ASN A 242 -34.06 -33.93 -15.89
N GLY A 243 -34.85 -35.01 -15.88
CA GLY A 243 -34.96 -35.94 -17.02
C GLY A 243 -33.81 -36.94 -17.20
N PHE A 244 -32.73 -36.89 -16.41
CA PHE A 244 -31.53 -37.73 -16.62
C PHE A 244 -31.67 -39.21 -16.23
N ILE A 245 -32.68 -39.53 -15.41
CA ILE A 245 -33.01 -40.92 -15.03
C ILE A 245 -34.51 -41.12 -15.07
N GLU A 246 -34.92 -42.37 -15.25
CA GLU A 246 -36.31 -42.78 -15.23
C GLU A 246 -36.48 -44.11 -14.48
N LYS A 247 -37.74 -44.47 -14.18
CA LYS A 247 -38.07 -45.75 -13.55
C LYS A 247 -38.46 -46.77 -14.60
N THR A 248 -37.95 -47.98 -14.48
CA THR A 248 -38.27 -49.10 -15.38
C THR A 248 -39.74 -49.55 -15.28
N SER A 249 -40.47 -49.19 -14.21
CA SER A 249 -41.92 -49.41 -14.10
C SER A 249 -42.60 -48.47 -13.09
N SER A 250 -43.93 -48.49 -13.04
CA SER A 250 -44.74 -47.78 -12.02
C SER A 250 -44.74 -48.47 -10.63
N SER A 251 -44.05 -49.62 -10.49
CA SER A 251 -44.01 -50.38 -9.24
C SER A 251 -43.29 -49.65 -8.10
N ARG A 252 -43.72 -49.90 -6.86
CA ARG A 252 -42.99 -49.45 -5.65
C ARG A 252 -41.57 -50.07 -5.56
N LYS A 253 -41.33 -51.19 -6.24
CA LYS A 253 -40.02 -51.86 -6.36
C LYS A 253 -39.29 -51.56 -7.68
N ALA A 254 -39.70 -50.55 -8.45
CA ALA A 254 -39.06 -50.24 -9.72
C ALA A 254 -37.55 -49.94 -9.58
N THR A 255 -36.76 -50.48 -10.51
CA THR A 255 -35.37 -50.06 -10.72
C THR A 255 -35.33 -48.69 -11.39
N TRP A 256 -34.22 -47.98 -11.19
CA TRP A 256 -33.88 -46.74 -11.87
C TRP A 256 -32.92 -47.07 -13.01
N ARG A 257 -33.09 -46.42 -14.17
CA ARG A 257 -32.15 -46.51 -15.29
C ARG A 257 -31.83 -45.11 -15.79
N ILE A 258 -30.70 -44.98 -16.49
CA ILE A 258 -30.31 -43.74 -17.16
C ILE A 258 -31.24 -43.49 -18.37
N SER A 259 -31.63 -42.24 -18.60
CA SER A 259 -32.39 -41.84 -19.79
C SER A 259 -31.46 -41.50 -20.97
N LEU A 260 -32.03 -41.25 -22.15
CA LEU A 260 -31.25 -40.78 -23.31
C LEU A 260 -30.53 -39.44 -23.00
N ASP A 261 -31.25 -38.48 -22.42
CA ASP A 261 -30.70 -37.18 -22.00
C ASP A 261 -29.60 -37.36 -20.93
N GLY A 262 -29.76 -38.34 -20.03
CA GLY A 262 -28.75 -38.72 -19.05
C GLY A 262 -27.47 -39.27 -19.68
N VAL A 263 -27.60 -40.10 -20.72
CA VAL A 263 -26.44 -40.62 -21.49
C VAL A 263 -25.72 -39.50 -22.24
N GLN A 264 -26.46 -38.63 -22.93
CA GLN A 264 -25.88 -37.47 -23.62
C GLN A 264 -25.17 -36.53 -22.65
N ALA A 265 -25.79 -36.23 -21.50
CA ALA A 265 -25.18 -35.38 -20.49
C ALA A 265 -23.95 -36.01 -19.82
N LEU A 266 -23.87 -37.36 -19.76
CA LEU A 266 -22.67 -38.06 -19.30
C LEU A 266 -21.51 -37.93 -20.31
N GLN A 267 -21.80 -38.01 -21.61
CA GLN A 267 -20.83 -37.89 -22.71
C GLN A 267 -20.26 -36.47 -22.91
N VAL A 268 -20.88 -35.45 -22.30
CA VAL A 268 -20.38 -34.06 -22.31
C VAL A 268 -19.48 -33.76 -21.10
N VAL A 269 -19.51 -34.62 -20.07
CA VAL A 269 -18.81 -34.42 -18.79
C VAL A 269 -17.61 -35.38 -18.61
N VAL A 270 -17.51 -36.42 -19.45
CA VAL A 270 -16.45 -37.45 -19.45
C VAL A 270 -15.75 -37.48 -20.81
#